data_AF-A0A933S2W2-F1
#
_entry.id   AF-A0A933S2W2-F1
#
_cell.length_a   1.000
_cell.length_b   1.000
_cell.length_c   1.000
_cell.angle_alpha   90.00
_cell.angle_beta   90.00
_cell.angle_gamma   90.00
#
_symmetry.space_group_name_H-M   'P 1'
#
loop_
_entity.id
_entity.type
_entity.pdbx_description
1 polymer ?
#
loop_
_entity_poly.entity_id
_entity_poly.type
_entity_poly.pdbx_seq_one_letter_code
_entity_poly.pdbx_strand_id
1 'polypeptide(L)'
;MLQSFKPDFWALAREQKGYYSWADRNRWRLAKKMRRLVDCGHLCCRDLESGEIVDALFNDGLGTHPLIDCVFEGLARAESRFSLRFVPQRSHEERLTGNLVSEIEAALFLIRPVFSELSQARYGKDLDVDFLYYDLSRGGMLEKQTGADLAFILAIDLPDLPYLVRYASFQAKKFNGSTSIQKDQFDTLIARFGDAAAYLFYDMNQTTLLPPMVIPASEFESKAKEKDHTQSLSVSEKHVESGLPLSLWLLTSMARGVGGKSARDFQDAMNHFTGANDRQCDQDGRLAILSIGKKLQTRIHPESGLDISLPE
;
A
#
# COMPACT_ATOMS: atom_id res chain seq x y z
N MET A 1 4.24 -24.23 -0.30
CA MET A 1 5.40 -23.32 -0.06
C MET A 1 6.67 -24.02 -0.50
N LEU A 2 7.44 -23.50 -1.45
CA LEU A 2 8.82 -23.98 -1.61
C LEU A 2 9.54 -23.70 -0.29
N GLN A 3 9.90 -24.74 0.46
CA GLN A 3 10.58 -24.62 1.77
C GLN A 3 11.87 -23.77 1.69
N SER A 4 12.39 -23.50 0.50
CA SER A 4 13.50 -22.60 0.23
C SER A 4 13.15 -21.11 0.16
N PHE A 5 11.88 -20.70 0.05
CA PHE A 5 11.51 -19.29 -0.19
C PHE A 5 11.37 -18.42 1.08
N LYS A 6 10.94 -18.99 2.21
CA LYS A 6 10.88 -18.27 3.50
C LYS A 6 12.27 -17.89 4.04
N PRO A 7 13.29 -18.78 4.00
CA PRO A 7 14.62 -18.47 4.50
C PRO A 7 15.31 -17.31 3.76
N ASP A 8 15.27 -17.29 2.43
CA ASP A 8 16.02 -16.31 1.63
C ASP A 8 15.45 -14.89 1.74
N PHE A 9 14.12 -14.74 1.80
CA PHE A 9 13.48 -13.44 1.96
C PHE A 9 13.75 -12.85 3.34
N TRP A 10 13.55 -13.63 4.40
CA TRP A 10 13.76 -13.13 5.76
C TRP A 10 15.24 -12.99 6.10
N ALA A 11 16.14 -13.79 5.50
CA ALA A 11 17.57 -13.53 5.55
C ALA A 11 17.90 -12.18 4.93
N LEU A 12 17.42 -11.89 3.71
CA LEU A 12 17.62 -10.58 3.06
C LEU A 12 17.02 -9.41 3.86
N ALA A 13 15.80 -9.58 4.40
CA ALA A 13 15.13 -8.55 5.19
C ALA A 13 15.78 -8.32 6.57
N ARG A 14 16.44 -9.34 7.14
CA ARG A 14 17.21 -9.25 8.41
C ARG A 14 18.63 -8.72 8.19
N GLU A 15 19.26 -9.07 7.07
CA GLU A 15 20.67 -8.75 6.80
C GLU A 15 20.89 -7.38 6.15
N GLN A 16 19.91 -6.83 5.42
CA GLN A 16 20.09 -5.56 4.72
C GLN A 16 18.84 -4.67 4.71
N LYS A 17 19.06 -3.38 5.00
CA LYS A 17 18.24 -2.22 4.60
C LYS A 17 16.76 -2.56 4.39
N GLY A 18 15.98 -2.63 5.46
CA GLY A 18 14.61 -3.04 5.26
C GLY A 18 13.68 -3.03 6.46
N TYR A 19 12.53 -3.62 6.15
CA TYR A 19 11.33 -3.70 6.95
C TYR A 19 11.58 -4.25 8.38
N TYR A 20 12.53 -5.17 8.58
CA TYR A 20 12.95 -5.67 9.92
C TYR A 20 13.60 -4.59 10.78
N SER A 21 14.57 -3.84 10.24
CA SER A 21 15.25 -2.79 11.01
C SER A 21 14.29 -1.67 11.41
N TRP A 22 13.31 -1.34 10.58
CA TRP A 22 12.21 -0.45 10.98
C TRP A 22 11.34 -1.10 12.06
N ALA A 23 10.90 -2.35 11.86
CA ALA A 23 10.02 -3.06 12.78
C ALA A 23 10.63 -3.21 14.18
N ASP A 24 11.92 -3.53 14.29
CA ASP A 24 12.61 -3.62 15.58
C ASP A 24 12.75 -2.26 16.28
N ARG A 25 13.20 -1.22 15.57
CA ARG A 25 13.28 0.14 16.16
C ARG A 25 11.92 0.69 16.58
N ASN A 26 10.87 0.36 15.83
CA ASN A 26 9.51 0.80 16.09
C ASN A 26 8.65 -0.26 16.78
N ARG A 27 9.27 -1.27 17.41
CA ARG A 27 8.58 -2.45 17.94
C ARG A 27 7.43 -2.13 18.88
N TRP A 28 7.54 -1.12 19.73
CA TRP A 28 6.43 -0.69 20.59
C TRP A 28 5.26 -0.08 19.81
N ARG A 29 5.54 0.72 18.78
CA ARG A 29 4.51 1.32 17.92
C ARG A 29 3.85 0.25 17.05
N LEU A 30 4.66 -0.63 16.46
CA LEU A 30 4.22 -1.77 15.71
C LEU A 30 3.33 -2.66 16.60
N ALA A 31 3.79 -3.01 17.80
CA ALA A 31 3.00 -3.75 18.79
C ALA A 31 1.67 -3.07 19.11
N LYS A 32 1.66 -1.76 19.35
CA LYS A 32 0.42 -1.01 19.61
C LYS A 32 -0.54 -1.04 18.41
N LYS A 33 -0.01 -0.93 17.19
CA LYS A 33 -0.81 -1.03 15.95
C LYS A 33 -1.31 -2.47 15.77
N MET A 34 -0.43 -3.48 15.79
CA MET A 34 -0.76 -4.90 15.67
C MET A 34 -1.75 -5.39 16.72
N ARG A 35 -1.62 -4.96 17.99
CA ARG A 35 -2.59 -5.29 19.06
C ARG A 35 -3.99 -4.72 18.83
N ARG A 36 -4.10 -3.62 18.09
CA ARG A 36 -5.40 -3.09 17.64
C ARG A 36 -5.91 -3.83 16.39
N LEU A 37 -5.01 -4.46 15.64
CA LEU A 37 -5.28 -5.17 14.38
C LEU A 37 -5.73 -6.62 14.59
N VAL A 38 -5.21 -7.30 15.62
CA VAL A 38 -5.54 -8.69 15.93
C VAL A 38 -6.69 -8.75 16.93
N ASP A 39 -7.91 -8.96 16.41
CA ASP A 39 -9.07 -9.42 17.19
C ASP A 39 -9.31 -10.92 16.94
N CYS A 40 -8.29 -11.80 16.96
CA CYS A 40 -8.50 -13.25 16.81
C CYS A 40 -7.46 -14.14 17.54
N GLY A 41 -7.92 -14.85 18.57
CA GLY A 41 -7.86 -16.32 18.73
C GLY A 41 -6.55 -17.11 18.84
N HIS A 42 -5.49 -16.79 18.08
CA HIS A 42 -4.28 -17.65 18.03
C HIS A 42 -2.96 -16.94 18.32
N LEU A 43 -2.90 -15.63 18.11
CA LEU A 43 -1.85 -14.79 18.65
C LEU A 43 -2.51 -13.82 19.64
N CYS A 44 -2.54 -14.19 20.91
CA CYS A 44 -2.83 -13.25 21.99
C CYS A 44 -1.67 -12.25 22.08
N CYS A 45 -1.54 -11.36 21.09
CA CYS A 45 -0.56 -10.27 21.04
C CYS A 45 -0.68 -9.31 22.23
N ARG A 46 -1.71 -9.47 23.06
CA ARG A 46 -1.90 -8.74 24.32
C ARG A 46 -0.75 -8.99 25.30
N ASP A 47 -0.21 -10.21 25.32
CA ASP A 47 0.79 -10.64 26.30
C ASP A 47 2.22 -10.68 25.73
N LEU A 48 2.38 -10.68 24.41
CA LEU A 48 3.69 -10.69 23.77
C LEU A 48 4.45 -9.37 24.02
N GLU A 49 5.71 -9.48 24.41
CA GLU A 49 6.59 -8.32 24.47
C GLU A 49 6.81 -7.74 23.07
N SER A 50 7.18 -6.46 23.00
CA SER A 50 7.33 -5.77 21.72
C SER A 50 8.34 -6.44 20.77
N GLY A 51 9.38 -7.10 21.29
CA GLY A 51 10.33 -7.87 20.49
C GLY A 51 9.72 -9.14 19.89
N GLU A 52 8.92 -9.86 20.66
CA GLU A 52 8.26 -11.10 20.22
C GLU A 52 7.22 -10.84 19.11
N ILE A 53 6.63 -9.63 19.07
CA ILE A 53 5.71 -9.23 17.99
C ILE A 53 6.44 -9.05 16.67
N VAL A 54 7.69 -8.57 16.69
CA VAL A 54 8.51 -8.50 15.48
C VAL A 54 8.85 -9.91 15.03
N ASP A 55 9.26 -10.79 15.94
CA ASP A 55 9.59 -12.17 15.55
C ASP A 55 8.35 -12.93 15.03
N ALA A 56 7.19 -12.78 15.68
CA ALA A 56 5.93 -13.35 15.22
C ALA A 56 5.52 -12.82 13.84
N LEU A 57 5.64 -11.51 13.59
CA LEU A 57 5.31 -10.92 12.29
C LEU A 57 6.15 -11.54 11.14
N PHE A 58 7.40 -11.89 11.43
CA PHE A 58 8.35 -12.39 10.44
C PHE A 58 8.37 -13.91 10.35
N ASN A 59 7.98 -14.63 11.39
CA ASN A 59 7.88 -16.09 11.37
C ASN A 59 6.50 -16.56 10.88
N ASP A 60 5.46 -15.88 11.34
CA ASP A 60 4.06 -16.33 11.26
C ASP A 60 3.17 -15.41 10.39
N GLY A 61 3.65 -14.24 9.98
CA GLY A 61 2.89 -13.27 9.19
C GLY A 61 2.05 -12.32 10.05
N LEU A 62 0.99 -11.70 9.50
CA LEU A 62 0.13 -10.81 10.30
C LEU A 62 -0.68 -11.58 11.35
N GLY A 63 -0.82 -12.91 11.18
CA GLY A 63 -1.61 -13.77 12.05
C GLY A 63 -3.11 -13.47 11.96
N THR A 64 -3.54 -12.86 10.84
CA THR A 64 -4.93 -12.43 10.63
C THR A 64 -5.71 -13.48 9.85
N HIS A 65 -5.15 -13.95 8.75
CA HIS A 65 -5.78 -14.90 7.86
C HIS A 65 -4.73 -15.48 6.89
N PRO A 66 -4.62 -16.81 6.70
CA PRO A 66 -3.50 -17.40 5.94
C PRO A 66 -3.33 -16.86 4.51
N LEU A 67 -4.44 -16.56 3.84
CA LEU A 67 -4.39 -15.97 2.49
C LEU A 67 -3.99 -14.49 2.52
N ILE A 68 -4.36 -13.74 3.56
CA ILE A 68 -3.94 -12.34 3.73
C ILE A 68 -2.46 -12.30 4.12
N ASP A 69 -2.00 -13.23 4.96
CA ASP A 69 -0.59 -13.37 5.34
C ASP A 69 0.29 -13.68 4.12
N CYS A 70 -0.17 -14.55 3.22
CA CYS A 70 0.49 -14.82 1.94
C CYS A 70 0.65 -13.54 1.09
N VAL A 71 -0.41 -12.74 0.97
CA VAL A 71 -0.37 -11.45 0.25
C VAL A 71 0.54 -10.44 0.94
N PHE A 72 0.50 -10.37 2.26
CA PHE A 72 1.38 -9.52 3.06
C PHE A 72 2.86 -9.83 2.81
N GLU A 73 3.24 -11.11 2.85
CA GLU A 73 4.61 -11.54 2.55
C GLU A 73 5.04 -11.12 1.13
N GLY A 74 4.15 -11.26 0.14
CA GLY A 74 4.38 -10.80 -1.23
C GLY A 74 4.65 -9.29 -1.30
N LEU A 75 3.81 -8.47 -0.66
CA LEU A 75 3.96 -7.02 -0.64
C LEU A 75 5.23 -6.57 0.11
N ALA A 76 5.51 -7.14 1.28
CA ALA A 76 6.72 -6.82 2.06
C ALA A 76 8.00 -7.17 1.29
N ARG A 77 7.95 -8.23 0.47
CA ARG A 77 9.03 -8.60 -0.45
C ARG A 77 9.21 -7.59 -1.57
N ALA A 78 8.11 -7.14 -2.17
CA ALA A 78 8.15 -6.10 -3.20
C ALA A 78 8.81 -4.81 -2.67
N GLU A 79 8.40 -4.35 -1.48
CA GLU A 79 8.97 -3.18 -0.80
C GLU A 79 10.47 -3.32 -0.57
N SER A 80 10.91 -4.48 -0.10
CA SER A 80 12.32 -4.78 0.17
C SER A 80 13.14 -4.76 -1.13
N ARG A 81 12.66 -5.45 -2.17
CA ARG A 81 13.32 -5.47 -3.48
C ARG A 81 13.37 -4.08 -4.11
N PHE A 82 12.28 -3.32 -4.01
CA PHE A 82 12.22 -1.94 -4.47
C PHE A 82 13.30 -1.07 -3.79
N SER A 83 13.38 -1.16 -2.46
CA SER A 83 14.32 -0.39 -1.64
C SER A 83 15.78 -0.74 -1.95
N LEU A 84 16.07 -2.01 -2.26
CA LEU A 84 17.40 -2.45 -2.62
C LEU A 84 17.80 -2.06 -4.05
N ARG A 85 16.87 -2.17 -5.01
CA ARG A 85 17.19 -2.02 -6.43
C ARG A 85 17.07 -0.60 -6.95
N PHE A 86 16.02 0.13 -6.57
CA PHE A 86 15.62 1.36 -7.25
C PHE A 86 15.88 2.63 -6.44
N VAL A 87 15.74 2.57 -5.12
CA VAL A 87 16.05 3.71 -4.24
C VAL A 87 17.50 4.22 -4.42
N PRO A 88 18.56 3.36 -4.52
CA PRO A 88 19.92 3.84 -4.76
C PRO A 88 20.08 4.63 -6.06
N GLN A 89 19.22 4.39 -7.04
CA GLN A 89 19.31 5.02 -8.36
C GLN A 89 18.84 6.47 -8.37
N ARG A 90 18.26 6.98 -7.25
CA ARG A 90 17.87 8.39 -7.07
C ARG A 90 16.99 8.96 -8.20
N SER A 91 16.11 8.12 -8.75
CA SER A 91 15.15 8.53 -9.78
C SER A 91 14.12 9.54 -9.27
N HIS A 92 13.36 10.16 -10.17
CA HIS A 92 12.20 11.01 -9.84
C HIS A 92 11.12 10.20 -9.12
N GLU A 93 10.33 10.86 -8.24
CA GLU A 93 9.23 10.25 -7.48
C GLU A 93 8.32 9.40 -8.37
N GLU A 94 7.88 9.96 -9.48
CA GLU A 94 7.01 9.29 -10.45
C GLU A 94 7.63 7.96 -10.91
N ARG A 95 8.89 7.96 -11.36
CA ARG A 95 9.58 6.75 -11.81
C ARG A 95 9.77 5.73 -10.68
N LEU A 96 10.06 6.19 -9.47
CA LEU A 96 10.16 5.32 -8.29
C LEU A 96 8.82 4.63 -8.00
N THR A 97 7.72 5.37 -8.06
CA THR A 97 6.37 4.81 -7.89
C THR A 97 6.05 3.74 -8.93
N GLY A 98 6.44 3.96 -10.20
CA GLY A 98 6.29 2.95 -11.25
C GLY A 98 7.10 1.67 -10.97
N ASN A 99 8.36 1.83 -10.55
CA ASN A 99 9.20 0.69 -10.18
C ASN A 99 8.65 -0.08 -8.97
N LEU A 100 8.10 0.60 -7.97
CA LEU A 100 7.47 -0.03 -6.80
C LEU A 100 6.28 -0.89 -7.23
N VAL A 101 5.41 -0.34 -8.09
CA VAL A 101 4.27 -1.06 -8.64
C VAL A 101 4.71 -2.31 -9.41
N SER A 102 5.76 -2.22 -10.23
CA SER A 102 6.29 -3.39 -10.95
C SER A 102 6.84 -4.47 -10.01
N GLU A 103 7.47 -4.10 -8.90
CA GLU A 103 7.93 -5.09 -7.91
C GLU A 103 6.73 -5.72 -7.15
N ILE A 104 5.65 -4.96 -6.93
CA ILE A 104 4.40 -5.48 -6.34
C ILE A 104 3.77 -6.51 -7.28
N GLU A 105 3.57 -6.16 -8.55
CA GLU A 105 3.02 -7.07 -9.57
C GLU A 105 3.83 -8.37 -9.64
N ALA A 106 5.16 -8.26 -9.75
CA ALA A 106 6.05 -9.41 -9.83
C ALA A 106 5.99 -10.28 -8.57
N ALA A 107 5.96 -9.68 -7.37
CA ALA A 107 5.87 -10.44 -6.13
C ALA A 107 4.52 -11.14 -5.98
N LEU A 108 3.41 -10.47 -6.33
CA LEU A 108 2.08 -11.04 -6.28
C LEU A 108 1.93 -12.20 -7.27
N PHE A 109 2.46 -12.06 -8.49
CA PHE A 109 2.50 -13.14 -9.47
C PHE A 109 3.22 -14.38 -8.95
N LEU A 110 4.33 -14.21 -8.22
CA LEU A 110 5.10 -15.33 -7.66
C LEU A 110 4.36 -16.07 -6.52
N ILE A 111 3.52 -15.38 -5.75
CA ILE A 111 2.77 -16.01 -4.65
C ILE A 111 1.46 -16.65 -5.09
N ARG A 112 0.96 -16.36 -6.31
CA ARG A 112 -0.32 -16.89 -6.83
C ARG A 112 -0.48 -18.41 -6.66
N PRO A 113 0.52 -19.27 -7.02
CA PRO A 113 0.38 -20.71 -6.83
C PRO A 113 0.19 -21.09 -5.36
N VAL A 114 0.92 -20.43 -4.45
CA VAL A 114 0.81 -20.67 -3.01
C VAL A 114 -0.53 -20.18 -2.48
N PHE A 115 -1.02 -19.05 -2.98
CA PHE A 115 -2.35 -18.53 -2.64
C PHE A 115 -3.46 -19.52 -3.07
N SER A 116 -3.38 -20.06 -4.28
CA SER A 116 -4.29 -21.09 -4.80
C SER A 116 -4.23 -22.40 -3.98
N GLU A 117 -3.03 -22.87 -3.62
CA GLU A 117 -2.87 -24.03 -2.71
C GLU A 117 -3.56 -23.80 -1.36
N LEU A 118 -3.37 -22.62 -0.77
CA LEU A 118 -3.97 -22.26 0.53
C LEU A 118 -5.49 -22.10 0.43
N SER A 119 -6.01 -21.51 -0.66
CA SER A 119 -7.45 -21.34 -0.86
C SER A 119 -8.14 -22.68 -1.07
N GLN A 120 -7.53 -23.58 -1.84
CA GLN A 120 -8.02 -24.94 -2.03
C GLN A 120 -8.02 -25.73 -0.71
N ALA A 121 -6.93 -25.64 0.08
CA ALA A 121 -6.84 -26.31 1.37
C ALA A 121 -7.87 -25.81 2.38
N ARG A 122 -8.17 -24.51 2.37
CA ARG A 122 -9.07 -23.87 3.35
C ARG A 122 -10.55 -23.95 2.96
N TYR A 123 -10.87 -23.72 1.70
CA TYR A 123 -12.25 -23.57 1.22
C TYR A 123 -12.68 -24.64 0.21
N GLY A 124 -11.75 -25.46 -0.29
CA GLY A 124 -12.02 -26.36 -1.41
C GLY A 124 -12.30 -25.63 -2.73
N LYS A 125 -11.88 -24.37 -2.86
CA LYS A 125 -12.07 -23.53 -4.03
C LYS A 125 -10.74 -22.94 -4.48
N ASP A 126 -10.54 -22.88 -5.80
CA ASP A 126 -9.41 -22.20 -6.41
C ASP A 126 -9.69 -20.69 -6.50
N LEU A 127 -9.32 -19.96 -5.44
CA LEU A 127 -9.37 -18.50 -5.40
C LEU A 127 -8.05 -17.90 -5.90
N ASP A 128 -8.10 -16.70 -6.47
CA ASP A 128 -6.95 -16.02 -7.07
C ASP A 128 -6.53 -14.75 -6.29
N VAL A 129 -5.28 -14.34 -6.47
CA VAL A 129 -4.79 -13.02 -6.11
C VAL A 129 -4.29 -12.32 -7.37
N ASP A 130 -5.00 -11.28 -7.78
CA ASP A 130 -4.74 -10.59 -9.03
C ASP A 130 -4.29 -9.15 -8.80
N PHE A 131 -3.44 -8.66 -9.69
CA PHE A 131 -2.91 -7.31 -9.64
C PHE A 131 -2.91 -6.72 -11.04
N LEU A 132 -3.40 -5.49 -11.16
CA LEU A 132 -3.41 -4.76 -12.40
C LEU A 132 -2.91 -3.35 -12.17
N TYR A 133 -2.09 -2.87 -13.10
CA TYR A 133 -1.66 -1.49 -13.17
C TYR A 133 -2.18 -0.85 -14.44
N TYR A 134 -2.73 0.36 -14.31
CA TYR A 134 -3.26 1.13 -15.41
C TYR A 134 -2.76 2.57 -15.34
N ASP A 135 -2.08 3.01 -16.40
CA ASP A 135 -1.67 4.40 -16.56
C ASP A 135 -2.84 5.18 -17.14
N LEU A 136 -3.46 5.99 -16.28
CA LEU A 136 -4.58 6.84 -16.62
C LEU A 136 -4.10 8.19 -17.20
N SER A 137 -2.78 8.39 -17.29
CA SER A 137 -2.22 9.65 -17.72
C SER A 137 -2.28 9.87 -19.23
N ARG A 138 -3.34 10.52 -19.71
CA ARG A 138 -3.38 11.04 -21.08
C ARG A 138 -2.48 12.28 -21.19
N GLY A 139 -1.19 12.09 -21.46
CA GLY A 139 -0.28 13.16 -21.87
C GLY A 139 0.47 13.92 -20.76
N GLY A 140 0.69 13.30 -19.58
CA GLY A 140 1.63 13.80 -18.57
C GLY A 140 1.23 15.07 -17.80
N MET A 141 -0.04 15.50 -17.87
CA MET A 141 -0.52 16.73 -17.20
C MET A 141 -1.15 16.52 -15.81
N LEU A 142 -1.32 15.28 -15.37
CA LEU A 142 -2.27 14.96 -14.29
C LEU A 142 -1.73 15.13 -12.87
N GLU A 143 -0.44 14.94 -12.59
CA GLU A 143 0.11 15.11 -11.21
C GLU A 143 -0.14 16.54 -10.70
N LYS A 144 0.02 17.55 -11.56
CA LYS A 144 -0.21 18.96 -11.20
C LYS A 144 -1.68 19.28 -10.92
N GLN A 145 -2.60 18.49 -11.48
CA GLN A 145 -4.05 18.69 -11.38
C GLN A 145 -4.65 17.86 -10.23
N THR A 146 -4.17 16.64 -10.02
CA THR A 146 -4.70 15.73 -9.01
C THR A 146 -3.96 15.86 -7.67
N GLY A 147 -2.71 16.34 -7.70
CA GLY A 147 -1.83 16.37 -6.54
C GLY A 147 -1.40 14.98 -6.06
N ALA A 148 -1.59 13.93 -6.88
CA ALA A 148 -1.32 12.54 -6.56
C ALA A 148 -0.49 11.84 -7.65
N ASP A 149 0.39 10.93 -7.23
CA ASP A 149 1.27 10.11 -8.07
C ASP A 149 0.74 8.70 -8.33
N LEU A 150 -0.12 8.17 -7.43
CA LEU A 150 -0.67 6.81 -7.51
C LEU A 150 -2.00 6.70 -6.77
N ALA A 151 -3.02 6.26 -7.48
CA ALA A 151 -4.25 5.71 -6.90
C ALA A 151 -4.09 4.20 -6.68
N PHE A 152 -4.73 3.67 -5.63
CA PHE A 152 -4.72 2.26 -5.30
C PHE A 152 -6.11 1.78 -4.88
N ILE A 153 -6.60 0.71 -5.51
CA ILE A 153 -7.83 0.01 -5.13
C ILE A 153 -7.46 -1.35 -4.52
N LEU A 154 -8.03 -1.64 -3.35
CA LEU A 154 -7.98 -2.94 -2.70
C LEU A 154 -9.38 -3.54 -2.67
N ALA A 155 -9.55 -4.70 -3.30
CA ALA A 155 -10.76 -5.50 -3.24
C ALA A 155 -10.46 -6.84 -2.55
N ILE A 156 -11.26 -7.21 -1.54
CA ILE A 156 -11.15 -8.49 -0.83
C ILE A 156 -12.50 -9.18 -0.90
N ASP A 157 -12.50 -10.40 -1.45
CA ASP A 157 -13.65 -11.28 -1.57
C ASP A 157 -13.24 -12.71 -1.17
N LEU A 158 -13.19 -12.95 0.15
CA LEU A 158 -12.87 -14.25 0.73
C LEU A 158 -14.11 -14.81 1.45
N PRO A 159 -14.39 -16.13 1.38
CA PRO A 159 -15.64 -16.72 1.90
C PRO A 159 -15.96 -16.45 3.38
N ASP A 160 -14.94 -16.23 4.21
CA ASP A 160 -15.04 -16.02 5.64
C ASP A 160 -14.72 -14.58 6.08
N LEU A 161 -14.56 -13.66 5.13
CA LEU A 161 -14.40 -12.22 5.39
C LEU A 161 -15.54 -11.43 4.71
N PRO A 162 -15.97 -10.29 5.26
CA PRO A 162 -16.87 -9.40 4.56
C PRO A 162 -16.27 -8.93 3.24
N TYR A 163 -17.07 -8.93 2.17
CA TYR A 163 -16.68 -8.30 0.92
C TYR A 163 -16.34 -6.82 1.16
N LEU A 164 -15.17 -6.41 0.69
CA LEU A 164 -14.64 -5.08 0.93
C LEU A 164 -14.02 -4.52 -0.35
N VAL A 165 -14.39 -3.28 -0.67
CA VAL A 165 -13.66 -2.47 -1.65
C VAL A 165 -13.29 -1.14 -1.02
N ARG A 166 -12.00 -0.83 -1.02
CA ARG A 166 -11.48 0.47 -0.57
C ARG A 166 -10.46 1.02 -1.53
N TYR A 167 -10.31 2.32 -1.48
CA TYR A 167 -9.32 3.02 -2.28
C TYR A 167 -8.56 4.09 -1.50
N ALA A 168 -7.39 4.43 -2.02
CA ALA A 168 -6.52 5.48 -1.52
C ALA A 168 -5.84 6.19 -2.69
N SER A 169 -5.43 7.43 -2.46
CA SER A 169 -4.61 8.20 -3.39
C SER A 169 -3.34 8.67 -2.68
N PHE A 170 -2.20 8.43 -3.30
CA PHE A 170 -0.88 8.67 -2.75
C PHE A 170 -0.16 9.76 -3.53
N GLN A 171 0.34 10.77 -2.81
CA GLN A 171 1.42 11.60 -3.31
C GLN A 171 2.75 11.04 -2.83
N ALA A 172 3.62 10.68 -3.77
CA ALA A 172 4.94 10.18 -3.46
C ALA A 172 5.90 11.34 -3.14
N LYS A 173 6.80 11.12 -2.18
CA LYS A 173 7.86 12.07 -1.83
C LYS A 173 9.16 11.35 -1.53
N LYS A 174 10.25 11.82 -2.12
CA LYS A 174 11.59 11.44 -1.66
C LYS A 174 11.84 12.02 -0.28
N PHE A 175 12.44 11.20 0.57
CA PHE A 175 12.82 11.56 1.93
C PHE A 175 14.33 11.37 2.10
N ASN A 176 15.00 12.42 2.59
CA ASN A 176 16.45 12.44 2.74
C ASN A 176 16.87 13.03 4.09
N GLY A 177 16.33 12.48 5.19
CA GLY A 177 16.42 13.04 6.55
C GLY A 177 15.37 14.13 6.82
N SER A 178 15.04 14.91 5.79
CA SER A 178 13.86 15.77 5.73
C SER A 178 13.30 15.83 4.31
N THR A 179 12.06 16.29 4.19
CA THR A 179 11.43 16.65 2.92
C THR A 179 10.40 17.76 3.13
N SER A 180 9.94 18.36 2.04
CA SER A 180 8.91 19.42 2.07
C SER A 180 7.73 19.03 1.21
N ILE A 181 6.53 19.20 1.75
CA ILE A 181 5.28 19.06 1.03
C ILE A 181 4.81 20.45 0.62
N GLN A 182 4.56 20.69 -0.67
CA GLN A 182 4.00 21.97 -1.12
C GLN A 182 2.56 22.11 -0.63
N LYS A 183 2.20 23.29 -0.12
CA LYS A 183 0.86 23.52 0.45
C LYS A 183 -0.23 23.36 -0.61
N ASP A 184 -0.02 23.88 -1.82
CA ASP A 184 -0.96 23.72 -2.92
C ASP A 184 -1.21 22.24 -3.26
N GLN A 185 -0.16 21.41 -3.29
CA GLN A 185 -0.31 19.97 -3.53
C GLN A 185 -1.08 19.28 -2.40
N PHE A 186 -0.83 19.68 -1.15
CA PHE A 186 -1.56 19.18 0.02
C PHE A 186 -3.05 19.55 -0.05
N ASP A 187 -3.35 20.82 -0.30
CA ASP A 187 -4.71 21.34 -0.37
C ASP A 187 -5.48 20.67 -1.53
N THR A 188 -4.85 20.50 -2.70
CA THR A 188 -5.43 19.77 -3.84
C THR A 188 -5.72 18.31 -3.49
N LEU A 189 -4.75 17.60 -2.90
CA LEU A 189 -4.89 16.19 -2.54
C LEU A 189 -6.02 15.97 -1.52
N ILE A 190 -6.09 16.80 -0.47
CA ILE A 190 -7.13 16.73 0.56
C ILE A 190 -8.50 17.11 -0.02
N ALA A 191 -8.60 18.20 -0.78
CA ALA A 191 -9.87 18.65 -1.36
C ALA A 191 -10.49 17.56 -2.26
N ARG A 192 -9.65 16.80 -2.95
CA ARG A 192 -10.08 15.78 -3.90
C ARG A 192 -10.38 14.42 -3.26
N PHE A 193 -9.53 13.97 -2.34
CA PHE A 193 -9.60 12.60 -1.82
C PHE A 193 -10.02 12.51 -0.35
N GLY A 194 -9.97 13.62 0.41
CA GLY A 194 -10.30 13.65 1.84
C GLY A 194 -9.56 12.55 2.61
N ASP A 195 -10.30 11.70 3.31
CA ASP A 195 -9.76 10.59 4.09
C ASP A 195 -9.03 9.50 3.26
N ALA A 196 -9.19 9.50 1.92
CA ALA A 196 -8.45 8.62 1.03
C ALA A 196 -7.04 9.14 0.69
N ALA A 197 -6.74 10.40 1.01
CA ALA A 197 -5.44 11.02 0.75
C ALA A 197 -4.35 10.50 1.69
N ALA A 198 -3.20 10.14 1.12
CA ALA A 198 -2.01 9.76 1.87
C ALA A 198 -0.72 10.20 1.16
N TYR A 199 0.38 10.19 1.90
CA TYR A 199 1.72 10.39 1.37
C TYR A 199 2.50 9.08 1.41
N LEU A 200 3.25 8.81 0.34
CA LEU A 200 4.14 7.67 0.21
C LEU A 200 5.60 8.15 0.18
N PHE A 201 6.35 7.87 1.24
CA PHE A 201 7.73 8.33 1.40
C PHE A 201 8.75 7.25 1.02
N TYR A 202 9.76 7.65 0.27
CA TYR A 202 10.90 6.81 -0.10
C TYR A 202 12.17 7.29 0.61
N ASP A 203 12.77 6.47 1.49
CA ASP A 203 14.05 6.78 2.14
C ASP A 203 15.22 6.70 1.16
N MET A 204 15.60 7.85 0.61
CA MET A 204 16.67 7.97 -0.39
C MET A 204 18.08 7.93 0.19
N ASN A 205 18.23 8.19 1.49
CA ASN A 205 19.53 8.14 2.16
C ASN A 205 19.90 6.71 2.54
N GLN A 206 18.90 5.83 2.70
CA GLN A 206 19.06 4.45 3.18
C GLN A 206 19.75 4.35 4.54
N THR A 207 19.94 5.47 5.24
CA THR A 207 20.46 5.54 6.60
C THR A 207 19.37 5.18 7.59
N THR A 208 18.14 5.58 7.27
CA THR A 208 16.99 5.33 8.13
C THR A 208 16.41 3.95 7.91
N LEU A 209 16.83 3.20 6.88
CA LEU A 209 16.42 1.81 6.58
C LEU A 209 14.90 1.65 6.54
N LEU A 210 14.18 2.69 6.13
CA LEU A 210 12.72 2.67 6.10
C LEU A 210 12.25 2.01 4.79
N PRO A 211 11.27 1.09 4.84
CA PRO A 211 10.55 0.68 3.64
C PRO A 211 9.72 1.86 3.09
N PRO A 212 9.03 1.73 1.93
CA PRO A 212 8.06 2.73 1.50
C PRO A 212 7.03 3.01 2.61
N MET A 213 7.08 4.22 3.17
CA MET A 213 6.27 4.58 4.34
C MET A 213 5.03 5.36 3.93
N VAL A 214 3.88 4.96 4.42
CA VAL A 214 2.59 5.60 4.22
C VAL A 214 2.18 6.39 5.46
N ILE A 215 1.75 7.63 5.23
CA ILE A 215 1.15 8.50 6.26
C ILE A 215 -0.13 9.11 5.69
N PRO A 216 -1.29 8.98 6.38
CA PRO A 216 -2.51 9.68 5.99
C PRO A 216 -2.28 11.18 5.89
N ALA A 217 -2.80 11.82 4.85
CA ALA A 217 -2.59 13.25 4.66
C ALA A 217 -3.21 14.09 5.81
N SER A 218 -4.27 13.59 6.43
CA SER A 218 -4.90 14.21 7.61
C SER A 218 -3.93 14.43 8.79
N GLU A 219 -2.85 13.65 8.90
CA GLU A 219 -1.82 13.86 9.93
C GLU A 219 -1.02 15.16 9.74
N PHE A 220 -1.10 15.79 8.56
CA PHE A 220 -0.43 17.06 8.26
C PHE A 220 -1.34 18.29 8.34
N GLU A 221 -2.64 18.13 8.60
CA GLU A 221 -3.59 19.25 8.63
C GLU A 221 -3.27 20.32 9.68
N SER A 222 -2.84 19.91 10.88
CA SER A 222 -2.46 20.86 11.94
C SER A 222 -1.27 21.72 11.52
N LYS A 223 -0.26 21.09 10.90
CA LYS A 223 0.89 21.80 10.33
C LYS A 223 0.51 22.72 9.18
N ALA A 224 -0.47 22.33 8.36
CA ALA A 224 -0.96 23.16 7.27
C ALA A 224 -1.64 24.44 7.76
N LYS A 225 -2.39 24.35 8.87
CA LYS A 225 -3.08 25.48 9.52
C LYS A 225 -2.13 26.40 10.28
N GLU A 226 -1.09 25.86 10.93
CA GLU A 226 -0.10 26.66 11.67
C GLU A 226 0.78 27.54 10.76
N LYS A 227 0.83 27.23 9.47
CA LYS A 227 1.78 27.79 8.52
C LYS A 227 1.12 28.51 7.35
N ASP A 228 0.08 29.30 7.62
CA ASP A 228 -0.64 30.05 6.59
C ASP A 228 0.23 31.01 5.74
N HIS A 229 1.41 31.38 6.24
CA HIS A 229 2.36 32.25 5.54
C HIS A 229 3.49 31.53 4.79
N THR A 230 3.59 30.19 4.85
CA THR A 230 4.65 29.45 4.16
C THR A 230 4.09 28.58 3.04
N GLN A 231 4.79 28.52 1.92
CA GLN A 231 4.37 27.73 0.76
C GLN A 231 4.54 26.21 0.94
N SER A 232 5.16 25.74 2.04
CA SER A 232 5.43 24.32 2.25
C SER A 232 5.44 23.86 3.70
N LEU A 233 5.12 22.57 3.90
CA LEU A 233 5.14 21.86 5.16
C LEU A 233 6.43 21.04 5.27
N SER A 234 7.21 21.26 6.33
CA SER A 234 8.43 20.49 6.57
C SER A 234 8.09 19.17 7.27
N VAL A 235 8.60 18.07 6.71
CA VAL A 235 8.47 16.72 7.22
C VAL A 235 9.86 16.22 7.61
N SER A 236 10.00 15.77 8.85
CA SER A 236 11.25 15.20 9.38
C SER A 236 11.15 13.70 9.58
N GLU A 237 12.29 13.05 9.81
CA GLU A 237 12.38 11.61 10.10
C GLU A 237 11.36 11.11 11.12
N LYS A 238 11.23 11.80 12.26
CA LYS A 238 10.26 11.44 13.31
C LYS A 238 8.82 11.33 12.81
N HIS A 239 8.45 12.15 11.83
CA HIS A 239 7.13 12.08 11.20
C HIS A 239 7.05 10.88 10.25
N VAL A 240 8.06 10.66 9.41
CA VAL A 240 8.09 9.51 8.49
C VAL A 240 8.04 8.18 9.26
N GLU A 241 8.77 8.08 10.36
CA GLU A 241 8.79 6.91 11.24
C GLU A 241 7.47 6.64 11.98
N SER A 242 6.56 7.62 12.11
CA SER A 242 5.24 7.36 12.70
C SER A 242 4.26 6.68 11.75
N GLY A 243 4.59 6.65 10.46
CA GLY A 243 3.81 5.98 9.41
C GLY A 243 3.73 4.46 9.55
N LEU A 244 3.27 3.83 8.48
CA LEU A 244 3.31 2.38 8.30
C LEU A 244 3.98 2.05 6.97
N PRO A 245 4.75 0.96 6.87
CA PRO A 245 5.08 0.37 5.58
C PRO A 245 3.82 0.19 4.73
N LEU A 246 3.91 0.41 3.42
CA LEU A 246 2.79 0.28 2.48
C LEU A 246 2.07 -1.08 2.60
N SER A 247 2.81 -2.18 2.71
CA SER A 247 2.26 -3.54 2.90
C SER A 247 1.35 -3.65 4.12
N LEU A 248 1.79 -3.13 5.27
CA LEU A 248 0.95 -3.05 6.47
C LEU A 248 -0.21 -2.10 6.26
N TRP A 249 0.04 -0.92 5.71
CA TRP A 249 -0.99 0.08 5.57
C TRP A 249 -2.16 -0.43 4.72
N LEU A 250 -1.88 -1.08 3.58
CA LEU A 250 -2.88 -1.69 2.71
C LEU A 250 -3.68 -2.78 3.46
N LEU A 251 -2.99 -3.75 4.07
CA LEU A 251 -3.67 -4.94 4.63
C LEU A 251 -4.20 -4.76 6.05
N THR A 252 -3.87 -3.65 6.71
CA THR A 252 -4.28 -3.41 8.10
C THR A 252 -5.08 -2.12 8.28
N SER A 253 -4.75 -1.06 7.53
CA SER A 253 -5.49 0.20 7.59
C SER A 253 -6.64 0.20 6.58
N MET A 254 -6.38 -0.13 5.31
CA MET A 254 -7.48 -0.24 4.34
C MET A 254 -8.35 -1.45 4.63
N ALA A 255 -7.80 -2.66 4.75
CA ALA A 255 -8.64 -3.86 4.94
C ALA A 255 -9.59 -3.84 6.16
N ARG A 256 -9.31 -3.02 7.18
CA ARG A 256 -10.17 -2.87 8.39
C ARG A 256 -10.95 -1.56 8.44
N GLY A 257 -10.84 -0.76 7.40
CA GLY A 257 -11.59 0.47 7.22
C GLY A 257 -11.13 1.69 8.03
N VAL A 258 -9.92 1.64 8.58
CA VAL A 258 -9.29 2.74 9.33
C VAL A 258 -8.55 3.71 8.40
N GLY A 259 -8.11 3.23 7.24
CA GLY A 259 -7.45 4.02 6.20
C GLY A 259 -8.12 3.86 4.84
N GLY A 260 -7.87 4.82 3.95
CA GLY A 260 -8.56 4.90 2.66
C GLY A 260 -10.06 5.16 2.82
N LYS A 261 -10.78 5.19 1.70
CA LYS A 261 -12.23 5.38 1.68
C LYS A 261 -12.93 4.11 1.17
N SER A 262 -14.08 3.80 1.77
CA SER A 262 -14.90 2.66 1.33
C SER A 262 -15.63 3.03 0.05
N ALA A 263 -15.68 2.08 -0.89
CA ALA A 263 -16.61 2.09 -2.00
C ALA A 263 -17.73 1.08 -1.74
N ARG A 264 -18.87 1.27 -2.40
CA ARG A 264 -19.97 0.29 -2.35
C ARG A 264 -19.59 -1.01 -3.05
N ASP A 265 -18.91 -0.86 -4.18
CA ASP A 265 -18.53 -1.95 -5.07
C ASP A 265 -17.27 -1.55 -5.87
N PHE A 266 -16.77 -2.48 -6.68
CA PHE A 266 -15.55 -2.27 -7.45
C PHE A 266 -15.72 -1.16 -8.51
N GLN A 267 -16.89 -1.09 -9.15
CA GLN A 267 -17.16 -0.10 -10.18
C GLN A 267 -17.24 1.32 -9.59
N ASP A 268 -17.83 1.46 -8.40
CA ASP A 268 -17.88 2.70 -7.64
C ASP A 268 -16.47 3.21 -7.31
N ALA A 269 -15.56 2.33 -6.89
CA ALA A 269 -14.15 2.68 -6.70
C ALA A 269 -13.45 3.09 -8.01
N MET A 270 -13.68 2.36 -9.10
CA MET A 270 -13.11 2.68 -10.42
C MET A 270 -13.60 4.04 -10.92
N ASN A 271 -14.90 4.34 -10.79
CA ASN A 271 -15.52 5.58 -11.26
C ASN A 271 -14.93 6.84 -10.59
N HIS A 272 -14.45 6.72 -9.35
CA HIS A 272 -13.74 7.81 -8.67
C HIS A 272 -12.44 8.21 -9.37
N PHE A 273 -11.76 7.27 -10.04
CA PHE A 273 -10.46 7.51 -10.67
C PHE A 273 -10.55 7.70 -12.18
N THR A 274 -11.51 7.05 -12.84
CA THR A 274 -11.67 7.11 -14.30
C THR A 274 -12.44 8.33 -14.80
N GLY A 275 -13.10 9.07 -13.89
CA GLY A 275 -13.88 10.27 -14.22
C GLY A 275 -15.26 9.98 -14.83
N ALA A 276 -15.74 8.74 -14.73
CA ALA A 276 -17.00 8.31 -15.34
C ALA A 276 -18.25 9.09 -14.85
N ASN A 277 -18.18 9.69 -13.66
CA ASN A 277 -19.30 10.41 -13.04
C ASN A 277 -19.20 11.95 -13.09
N ASP A 278 -18.06 12.52 -13.53
CA ASP A 278 -17.89 13.98 -13.51
C ASP A 278 -17.18 14.47 -14.78
N ARG A 279 -17.84 15.37 -15.51
CA ARG A 279 -17.32 15.96 -16.79
C ARG A 279 -16.07 16.84 -16.59
N GLN A 280 -15.63 17.03 -15.34
CA GLN A 280 -14.46 17.82 -14.94
C GLN A 280 -13.42 17.02 -14.13
N CYS A 281 -13.60 15.70 -13.95
CA CYS A 281 -12.64 14.92 -13.18
C CYS A 281 -11.44 14.51 -14.04
N ASP A 282 -10.34 15.27 -13.91
CA ASP A 282 -9.01 14.92 -14.42
C ASP A 282 -8.60 13.56 -13.86
N GLN A 283 -8.41 12.54 -14.71
CA GLN A 283 -8.06 11.17 -14.31
C GLN A 283 -6.83 11.15 -13.39
N ASP A 284 -6.75 10.25 -12.40
CA ASP A 284 -5.48 10.14 -11.66
C ASP A 284 -4.34 9.72 -12.59
N GLY A 285 -3.10 10.08 -12.30
CA GLY A 285 -1.99 9.75 -13.21
C GLY A 285 -1.85 8.24 -13.40
N ARG A 286 -2.03 7.46 -12.32
CA ARG A 286 -1.70 6.04 -12.27
C ARG A 286 -2.60 5.31 -11.29
N LEU A 287 -3.09 4.14 -11.66
CA LEU A 287 -4.00 3.33 -10.85
C LEU A 287 -3.45 1.91 -10.70
N ALA A 288 -3.23 1.48 -9.47
CA ALA A 288 -2.95 0.10 -9.11
C ALA A 288 -4.18 -0.55 -8.49
N ILE A 289 -4.43 -1.81 -8.82
CA ILE A 289 -5.59 -2.56 -8.36
C ILE A 289 -5.12 -3.90 -7.84
N LEU A 290 -5.42 -4.20 -6.58
CA LEU A 290 -5.18 -5.49 -5.95
C LEU A 290 -6.53 -6.15 -5.65
N SER A 291 -6.77 -7.32 -6.25
CA SER A 291 -7.90 -8.17 -5.92
C SER A 291 -7.43 -9.41 -5.17
N ILE A 292 -8.04 -9.69 -4.03
CA ILE A 292 -7.79 -10.87 -3.21
C ILE A 292 -9.07 -11.71 -3.19
N GLY A 293 -8.99 -12.91 -3.75
CA GLY A 293 -10.10 -13.87 -3.80
C GLY A 293 -10.81 -13.96 -5.16
N LYS A 294 -10.67 -12.94 -6.01
CA LYS A 294 -11.21 -12.92 -7.37
C LYS A 294 -10.15 -12.50 -8.38
N LYS A 295 -10.29 -13.02 -9.61
CA LYS A 295 -9.49 -12.63 -10.76
C LYS A 295 -10.07 -11.39 -11.41
N LEU A 296 -9.24 -10.43 -11.81
CA LEU A 296 -9.67 -9.25 -12.54
C LEU A 296 -10.02 -9.63 -13.98
N GLN A 297 -11.15 -9.12 -14.48
CA GLN A 297 -11.52 -9.24 -15.88
C GLN A 297 -11.20 -7.94 -16.59
N THR A 298 -10.34 -8.02 -17.61
CA THR A 298 -10.00 -6.89 -18.46
C THR A 298 -10.63 -7.07 -19.85
N ARG A 299 -11.40 -6.10 -20.30
CA ARG A 299 -11.95 -6.04 -21.67
C ARG A 299 -11.44 -4.76 -22.33
N ILE A 300 -10.87 -4.89 -23.53
CA ILE A 300 -10.44 -3.72 -24.30
C ILE A 300 -11.60 -3.33 -25.21
N HIS A 301 -12.24 -2.20 -24.92
CA HIS A 301 -13.24 -1.60 -25.78
C HIS A 301 -12.57 -0.62 -26.75
N PRO A 302 -12.84 -0.72 -28.06
CA PRO A 302 -12.24 0.17 -29.07
C PRO A 302 -12.53 1.65 -28.84
N GLU A 303 -13.67 1.98 -28.23
CA GLU A 303 -14.17 3.36 -28.08
C GLU A 303 -13.97 3.93 -26.67
N SER A 304 -14.14 3.11 -25.62
CA SER A 304 -14.04 3.54 -24.22
C SER A 304 -12.72 3.18 -23.55
N GLY A 305 -11.85 2.40 -24.20
CA GLY A 305 -10.55 1.98 -23.64
C GLY A 305 -10.64 0.69 -22.82
N LEU A 306 -9.78 0.55 -21.81
CA LEU A 306 -9.73 -0.64 -20.95
C LEU A 306 -10.88 -0.61 -19.93
N ASP A 307 -11.77 -1.59 -19.99
CA ASP A 307 -12.78 -1.90 -18.98
C ASP A 307 -12.24 -2.99 -18.04
N ILE A 308 -12.36 -2.75 -16.73
CA ILE A 308 -11.85 -3.62 -15.67
C ILE A 308 -13.01 -3.90 -14.75
N SER A 309 -13.29 -5.18 -14.50
CA SER A 309 -14.36 -5.62 -13.62
C SER A 309 -13.93 -6.78 -12.73
N LEU A 310 -14.66 -6.98 -11.63
CA LEU A 310 -14.61 -8.23 -10.89
C LEU A 310 -15.80 -9.10 -11.33
N PRO A 311 -15.61 -10.42 -11.49
CA PRO A 311 -16.72 -11.33 -11.73
C PRO A 311 -17.73 -11.24 -10.58
N GLU A 312 -19.02 -11.30 -10.92
CA GLU A 312 -20.10 -11.43 -9.93
C GLU A 312 -19.94 -12.70 -9.08
#